data_AF-A0A9E5Z5E0-F1
#
_entry.id   AF-A0A9E5Z5E0-F1
#
_cell.length_a   1.000
_cell.length_b   1.000
_cell.length_c   1.000
_cell.angle_alpha   90.00
_cell.angle_beta   90.00
_cell.angle_gamma   90.00
#
_symmetry.space_group_name_H-M   'P 1'
#
loop_
_entity.id
_entity.type
_entity.pdbx_description
1 polymer ?
#
loop_
_entity_poly.entity_id
_entity_poly.type
_entity_poly.pdbx_seq_one_letter_code
_entity_poly.pdbx_strand_id
1 'polypeptide(L)' 'MMYFKECPKCHGDLYAGEDVHGQYVSCIQCGYMRDVVAETVQKPFKETFVIEAPKRAKKTRRKVRQAA' A
#
# COMPACT_ATOMS: atom_id res chain seq x y z
N MET A 1 2.54 14.27 -23.60
CA MET A 1 2.96 15.43 -22.75
C MET A 1 4.38 15.18 -22.26
N MET A 2 5.20 16.21 -22.05
CA MET A 2 6.58 16.06 -21.58
C MET A 2 6.75 16.74 -20.22
N TYR A 3 7.45 16.07 -19.31
CA TYR A 3 7.60 16.39 -17.90
C TYR A 3 9.09 16.46 -17.58
N PHE A 4 9.60 17.66 -17.28
CA PHE A 4 11.04 17.87 -17.10
C PHE A 4 11.42 17.71 -15.64
N LYS A 5 12.53 16.99 -15.37
CA LYS A 5 13.08 16.78 -14.01
C LYS A 5 12.15 16.10 -13.00
N GLU A 6 11.06 15.48 -13.45
CA GLU A 6 10.05 14.84 -12.58
C GLU A 6 10.31 13.35 -12.32
N CYS A 7 11.37 12.76 -12.90
CA CYS A 7 11.70 11.37 -12.60
C CYS A 7 12.21 11.21 -11.15
N PRO A 8 11.58 10.36 -10.31
CA PRO A 8 11.99 10.16 -8.91
C PRO A 8 13.31 9.36 -8.77
N LYS A 9 13.76 8.69 -9.83
CA LYS A 9 15.02 7.91 -9.83
C LYS A 9 16.24 8.77 -10.20
N CYS A 10 16.17 9.47 -11.32
CA CYS A 10 17.33 10.16 -11.90
C CYS A 10 17.14 11.67 -12.05
N HIS A 11 16.01 12.24 -11.62
CA HIS A 11 15.66 13.64 -11.88
C HIS A 11 15.76 14.01 -13.36
N GLY A 12 15.41 13.06 -14.22
CA GLY A 12 15.36 13.21 -15.66
C GLY A 12 13.99 13.53 -16.19
N ASP A 13 13.91 13.52 -17.51
CA ASP A 13 12.70 13.87 -18.24
C ASP A 13 11.80 12.65 -18.44
N LEU A 14 10.52 12.84 -18.16
CA LEU A 14 9.44 11.88 -18.33
C LEU A 14 8.62 12.27 -19.57
N TYR A 15 8.24 11.29 -20.38
CA TYR A 15 7.28 11.46 -21.46
C TYR A 15 6.01 10.69 -21.14
N ALA A 16 4.87 11.31 -21.37
CA ALA A 16 3.56 10.68 -21.30
C ALA A 16 3.17 10.13 -22.67
N GLY A 17 2.83 8.84 -22.70
CA GLY A 17 2.29 8.12 -23.86
C GLY A 17 0.97 7.44 -23.53
N GLU A 18 0.32 6.89 -24.55
CA GLU A 18 -0.91 6.12 -24.42
C GLU A 18 -0.73 4.80 -25.18
N ASP A 19 -1.17 3.70 -24.58
CA ASP A 19 -1.17 2.37 -25.20
C ASP A 19 -2.55 1.70 -24.99
N VAL A 20 -2.72 0.47 -25.47
CA VAL A 20 -3.93 -0.34 -25.33
C VAL A 20 -4.39 -0.47 -23.87
N HIS A 21 -3.46 -0.37 -22.92
CA HIS A 21 -3.72 -0.42 -21.48
C HIS A 21 -4.05 0.93 -20.83
N GLY A 22 -3.97 2.03 -21.57
CA GLY A 22 -4.25 3.39 -21.10
C GLY A 22 -3.02 4.31 -21.15
N GLN A 23 -3.10 5.42 -20.41
CA GLN A 23 -2.03 6.41 -20.36
C GLN A 23 -0.91 5.97 -19.43
N TYR A 24 0.34 6.19 -19.84
CA TYR A 24 1.53 5.91 -19.04
C TYR A 24 2.52 7.07 -19.10
N VAL A 25 3.39 7.16 -18.10
CA VAL A 25 4.56 8.06 -18.12
C VAL A 25 5.82 7.23 -17.99
N SER A 26 6.83 7.56 -18.79
CA SER A 26 8.12 6.89 -18.74
C SER A 26 9.31 7.81 -18.92
N CYS A 27 10.43 7.49 -18.26
CA CYS A 27 11.62 8.33 -18.24
C CYS A 27 12.56 7.94 -19.36
N ILE A 28 12.94 8.90 -20.19
CA ILE A 28 13.83 8.66 -21.34
C ILE A 28 15.26 8.36 -20.87
N GLN A 29 15.67 8.90 -19.72
CA GLN A 29 17.05 8.79 -19.26
C GLN A 29 17.35 7.50 -18.48
N CYS A 30 16.39 6.98 -17.71
CA CYS A 30 16.61 5.79 -16.87
C CYS A 30 15.59 4.66 -17.05
N GLY A 31 14.58 4.83 -17.92
CA GLY A 31 13.57 3.82 -18.19
C GLY A 31 12.53 3.63 -17.08
N TYR A 32 12.47 4.52 -16.08
CA TYR A 32 11.42 4.48 -15.06
C TYR A 32 10.03 4.63 -15.68
N MET A 33 9.10 3.72 -15.43
CA MET A 33 7.74 3.71 -15.98
C MET A 33 6.70 3.65 -14.86
N ARG A 34 5.58 4.34 -15.06
CA ARG A 34 4.37 4.21 -14.23
C ARG A 34 3.12 4.45 -15.06
N ASP A 35 2.04 3.75 -14.73
CA ASP A 35 0.75 3.95 -15.36
C ASP A 35 0.07 5.19 -14.78
N VAL A 36 -0.49 6.02 -15.65
CA VAL A 36 -1.38 7.12 -15.27
C VAL A 36 -2.79 6.55 -15.29
N VAL A 37 -3.07 5.71 -14.30
CA VAL A 37 -4.46 5.30 -14.06
C VAL A 37 -5.19 6.57 -13.65
N ALA A 38 -6.08 7.06 -14.50
CA ALA A 38 -7.01 8.12 -14.12
C ALA A 38 -7.80 7.56 -12.93
N GLU A 39 -7.39 7.93 -11.72
CA GLU A 39 -7.99 7.48 -10.49
C GLU A 39 -9.44 7.97 -10.47
N THR A 40 -10.35 7.17 -11.02
CA THR A 40 -11.70 7.13 -10.47
C THR A 40 -11.56 6.49 -9.09
N VAL A 41 -11.18 7.31 -8.12
CA VAL A 41 -11.35 7.07 -6.68
C VAL A 41 -10.57 5.87 -6.13
N GLN A 42 -9.27 6.02 -5.91
CA GLN A 42 -8.60 5.24 -4.85
C GLN A 42 -8.47 6.12 -3.61
N LYS A 43 -9.52 6.08 -2.79
CA LYS A 43 -9.44 6.52 -1.39
C LYS A 43 -8.19 5.87 -0.77
N PRO A 44 -7.38 6.61 0.01
CA PRO A 44 -6.23 6.02 0.65
C PRO A 44 -6.69 4.83 1.49
N PHE A 45 -6.19 3.64 1.17
CA PHE A 45 -6.33 2.44 1.97
C PHE A 45 -5.61 2.68 3.30
N LYS A 46 -6.30 3.36 4.22
CA LYS A 46 -5.85 3.52 5.61
C LYS A 46 -6.45 2.37 6.42
N GLU A 47 -5.52 1.66 7.04
CA GLU A 47 -5.65 0.97 8.32
C GLU A 47 -6.43 -0.36 8.31
N THR A 48 -5.63 -1.41 8.22
CA THR A 48 -5.82 -2.71 8.85
C THR A 48 -6.75 -2.67 10.07
N PHE A 49 -7.93 -3.27 9.96
CA PHE A 49 -8.72 -3.67 11.13
C PHE A 49 -7.94 -4.75 11.90
N VAL A 50 -7.29 -4.36 12.99
CA VAL A 50 -6.85 -5.32 14.01
C VAL A 50 -8.12 -5.80 14.72
N ILE A 51 -8.62 -6.98 14.33
CA ILE A 51 -9.65 -7.66 15.11
C ILE A 51 -8.94 -8.17 16.37
N GLU A 52 -9.10 -7.46 17.50
CA GLU A 52 -8.62 -7.95 18.79
C GLU A 52 -9.31 -9.27 19.12
N ALA A 53 -8.55 -10.37 19.07
CA ALA A 53 -9.02 -11.66 19.53
C ALA A 53 -9.31 -11.59 21.04
N PRO A 54 -10.51 -12.00 21.52
CA PRO A 54 -10.82 -11.96 22.93
C PRO A 54 -9.84 -12.87 23.70
N LYS A 55 -9.05 -12.27 24.59
CA LYS A 55 -8.12 -12.99 25.46
C LYS A 55 -8.91 -14.00 26.30
N ARG A 56 -8.62 -15.29 26.08
CA ARG A 56 -9.20 -16.43 26.78
C ARG A 56 -9.10 -16.23 28.30
N ALA A 57 -10.24 -16.09 28.98
CA ALA A 57 -10.31 -16.00 30.43
C ALA A 57 -9.61 -17.21 31.06
N LYS A 58 -8.54 -16.96 31.83
CA LYS A 58 -7.86 -17.99 32.62
C LYS A 58 -8.85 -18.50 33.66
N LYS A 59 -9.35 -19.73 33.50
CA LYS A 59 -10.15 -20.42 34.51
C LYS A 59 -9.33 -20.49 35.80
N THR A 60 -9.76 -19.78 36.83
CA THR A 60 -9.24 -19.86 38.19
C THR A 60 -9.36 -21.31 38.66
N ARG A 61 -8.23 -21.98 38.91
CA ARG A 61 -8.25 -23.29 39.58
C ARG A 61 -8.78 -23.06 41.00
N ARG A 62 -10.01 -23.51 41.27
CA ARG A 62 -10.52 -23.70 42.63
C ARG A 62 -9.50 -24.57 43.38
N LYS A 63 -8.81 -24.00 44.38
CA LYS A 63 -8.09 -24.80 45.37
C LYS A 63 -9.14 -25.56 46.18
N VAL A 64 -9.25 -26.86 45.93
CA VAL A 64 -10.03 -27.78 46.75
C VAL A 64 -9.34 -27.86 48.12
N ARG A 65 -10.12 -27.64 49.19
CA ARG A 65 -9.70 -27.85 50.58
C ARG A 65 -9.18 -29.28 50.75
N GLN A 66 -8.03 -29.44 51.39
CA GLN A 66 -7.64 -30.65 52.15
C GLN A 66 -7.18 -30.08 53.51
N ALA A 67 -7.85 -30.27 54.65
CA ALA A 67 -8.21 -31.50 55.37
C ALA A 67 -6.98 -32.26 55.88
N ALA A 68 -6.49 -31.84 57.05
CA ALA A 68 -5.99 -32.66 58.16
C ALA A 68 -5.80 -31.74 59.37
#